data_AF-T1AD96-F1
#
_entry.id   AF-T1AD96-F1
#
_cell.length_a   1.000
_cell.length_b   1.000
_cell.length_c   1.000
_cell.angle_alpha   90.00
_cell.angle_beta   90.00
_cell.angle_gamma   90.00
#
_symmetry.space_group_name_H-M   'P 1'
#
loop_
_entity.id
_entity.type
_entity.pdbx_description
1 polymer ?
#
loop_
_entity_poly.entity_id
_entity_poly.type
_entity_poly.pdbx_seq_one_letter_code
_entity_poly.pdbx_strand_id
1 'polypeptide(L)' 'MNILILLLLVLVFAVVIILVFRSFRTSVRYSIPKGTQIYGDLISEGRVLRSNRFALTGKPDKVVMSGKQIIPYEYKTTN' A
#
# COMPACT_ATOMS: atom_id res chain seq x y z
N MET A 1 -0.26 -44.17 1.20
CA MET A 1 -0.17 -43.16 2.27
C MET A 1 0.79 -42.01 1.90
N ASN A 2 2.02 -42.30 1.44
CA ASN A 2 3.02 -41.26 1.12
C ASN A 2 2.59 -40.30 -0.01
N ILE A 3 1.90 -40.78 -1.04
CA ILE A 3 1.41 -39.94 -2.15
C ILE A 3 0.33 -38.94 -1.68
N LEU A 4 -0.54 -39.35 -0.75
CA LEU A 4 -1.56 -38.47 -0.18
C LEU A 4 -0.93 -37.34 0.65
N ILE A 5 0.12 -37.65 1.43
CA ILE A 5 0.87 -36.66 2.21
C ILE A 5 1.58 -35.68 1.26
N LEU A 6 2.18 -36.17 0.18
CA LEU A 6 2.83 -35.33 -0.81
C LEU A 6 1.84 -34.36 -1.48
N LEU A 7 0.67 -34.85 -1.89
CA LEU A 7 -0.39 -34.02 -2.47
C LEU A 7 -0.89 -32.95 -1.50
N LEU A 8 -1.03 -33.29 -0.22
CA LEU A 8 -1.43 -32.33 0.81
C LEU A 8 -0.39 -31.22 0.98
N LEU A 9 0.90 -31.56 1.01
CA LEU A 9 1.98 -30.59 1.12
C LEU A 9 2.03 -29.65 -0.09
N VAL A 10 1.85 -30.18 -1.31
CA VAL A 10 1.79 -29.38 -2.54
C VAL A 10 0.60 -28.40 -2.49
N LEU A 11 -0.56 -28.86 -2.01
CA LEU A 11 -1.75 -28.01 -1.86
C LEU A 11 -1.50 -26.86 -0.88
N VAL A 12 -0.95 -27.16 0.31
CA VAL A 12 -0.62 -26.15 1.31
C VAL A 12 0.38 -25.14 0.75
N PHE A 13 1.41 -25.61 0.04
CA PHE A 13 2.42 -24.73 -0.56
C PHE A 13 1.82 -23.81 -1.62
N ALA A 14 0.92 -24.32 -2.46
CA ALA A 14 0.21 -23.52 -3.46
C ALA A 14 -0.65 -22.41 -2.82
N VAL A 15 -1.36 -22.72 -1.72
CA VAL A 15 -2.16 -21.74 -0.98
C VAL A 15 -1.27 -20.64 -0.39
N VAL A 16 -0.14 -21.00 0.23
CA VAL A 16 0.82 -20.04 0.80
C VAL A 16 1.36 -19.10 -0.29
N ILE A 17 1.76 -19.65 -1.44
CA ILE A 17 2.21 -18.87 -2.60
C ILE A 17 1.13 -17.85 -2.99
N ILE A 18 -0.12 -18.28 -3.18
CA ILE A 18 -1.22 -17.39 -3.58
C ILE A 18 -1.42 -16.25 -2.58
N LEU A 19 -1.40 -16.56 -1.27
CA LEU A 19 -1.58 -15.55 -0.22
C LEU A 19 -0.44 -14.53 -0.19
N VAL A 20 0.81 -15.00 -0.33
CA VAL A 20 2.00 -14.15 -0.40
C VAL A 20 1.92 -13.22 -1.62
N PHE A 21 1.65 -13.77 -2.81
CA PHE A 21 1.54 -12.97 -4.04
C PHE A 21 0.40 -11.95 -3.99
N ARG A 22 -0.75 -12.28 -3.37
CA ARG A 22 -1.84 -11.32 -3.14
C ARG A 22 -1.42 -10.19 -2.19
N SER A 23 -0.73 -10.52 -1.10
CA SER A 23 -0.21 -9.52 -0.15
C SER A 23 0.78 -8.56 -0.81
N PHE A 24 1.71 -9.08 -1.61
CA PHE A 24 2.66 -8.28 -2.37
C PHE A 24 1.99 -7.32 -3.37
N ARG A 25 0.98 -7.79 -4.13
CA ARG A 25 0.25 -6.92 -5.09
C ARG A 25 -0.49 -5.78 -4.39
N THR A 26 -1.10 -6.04 -3.23
CA THR A 26 -1.78 -5.00 -2.44
C THR A 26 -0.78 -3.97 -1.92
N SER A 27 0.41 -4.39 -1.50
CA SER A 27 1.46 -3.45 -1.07
C SER A 27 1.87 -2.52 -2.21
N VAL A 28 2.02 -2.99 -3.44
CA VAL A 28 2.45 -2.15 -4.58
C VAL A 28 1.44 -1.06 -4.93
N ARG A 29 0.13 -1.31 -4.76
CA ARG A 29 -0.92 -0.35 -5.15
C ARG A 29 -1.10 0.82 -4.17
N TYR A 30 -0.72 0.63 -2.90
CA TYR A 30 -0.93 1.59 -1.81
C TYR A 30 0.37 2.02 -1.11
N SER A 31 1.53 1.58 -1.60
CA SER A 31 2.81 2.05 -1.08
C SER A 31 3.07 3.47 -1.54
N ILE A 32 3.60 4.28 -0.62
CA ILE A 32 4.07 5.62 -0.91
C ILE A 32 5.17 5.51 -2.00
N PRO A 33 5.00 6.16 -3.18
CA PRO A 33 5.96 6.06 -4.27
C PRO A 33 7.35 6.49 -3.81
N LYS A 34 8.36 5.66 -4.07
CA LYS A 34 9.75 6.02 -3.79
C LYS A 34 10.33 6.74 -5.01
N GLY A 35 10.48 8.05 -4.89
CA GLY A 35 11.45 8.82 -5.67
C GLY A 35 11.16 9.05 -7.15
N THR A 36 9.99 8.68 -7.68
CA THR A 36 9.58 9.08 -9.04
C THR A 36 8.16 9.63 -9.06
N GLN A 37 8.08 10.75 -9.76
CA GLN A 37 7.03 11.74 -9.84
C GLN A 37 5.74 11.18 -10.43
N ILE A 38 4.66 11.20 -9.66
CA ILE A 38 3.29 11.27 -10.18
C ILE A 38 2.58 12.14 -9.19
N TYR A 39 2.23 13.38 -9.54
CA TYR A 39 0.98 14.07 -9.23
C TYR A 39 1.03 15.35 -10.06
N GLY A 40 0.80 15.14 -11.37
CA GLY A 40 0.46 16.22 -12.27
C GLY A 40 -0.81 16.87 -11.75
N ASP A 41 -0.83 18.19 -11.88
CA ASP A 41 -1.82 19.10 -11.37
C ASP A 41 -3.27 18.56 -11.43
N LEU A 42 -3.99 18.84 -10.34
CA LEU A 42 -5.45 18.83 -10.19
C LEU A 42 -6.13 17.50 -9.73
N ILE A 43 -6.95 17.65 -8.66
CA ILE A 43 -8.14 16.85 -8.34
C ILE A 43 -7.90 15.38 -7.94
N SER A 44 -7.41 15.10 -6.73
CA SER A 44 -7.86 13.85 -6.10
C SER A 44 -7.94 13.98 -4.59
N GLU A 45 -9.11 13.63 -4.05
CA GLU A 45 -9.31 13.37 -2.63
C GLU A 45 -8.14 12.56 -2.07
N GLY A 46 -7.71 12.90 -0.85
CA GLY A 46 -6.66 12.18 -0.13
C GLY A 46 -6.72 10.68 -0.36
N ARG A 47 -5.68 10.07 -0.92
CA ARG A 47 -5.65 8.60 -1.03
C ARG A 47 -5.17 8.01 0.29
N VAL A 48 -5.67 6.83 0.66
CA VAL A 48 -5.12 6.09 1.80
C VAL A 48 -3.67 5.71 1.48
N LEU A 49 -2.75 6.22 2.29
CA LEU A 49 -1.32 5.95 2.24
C LEU A 49 -0.98 4.89 3.28
N ARG A 50 -0.12 3.95 2.92
CA ARG A 50 0.42 2.94 3.83
C ARG A 50 1.95 3.02 3.90
N SER A 51 2.47 3.08 5.12
CA SER A 51 3.90 2.95 5.39
C SER A 51 4.20 1.60 6.03
N ASN A 52 4.86 0.73 5.27
CA ASN A 52 5.31 -0.57 5.78
C ASN A 52 6.45 -0.42 6.82
N ARG A 53 7.29 0.62 6.69
CA ARG A 53 8.41 0.86 7.62
C ARG A 53 7.91 1.18 9.03
N PHE A 54 6.82 1.93 9.13
CA PHE A 54 6.28 2.38 10.42
C PHE A 54 5.04 1.61 10.84
N ALA A 55 4.58 0.63 10.03
CA ALA A 55 3.31 -0.06 10.21
C ALA A 55 2.10 0.90 10.36
N LEU A 56 2.14 2.04 9.67
CA LEU A 56 1.12 3.08 9.74
C LEU A 56 0.29 3.15 8.46
N THR A 57 -0.96 3.55 8.62
CA THR A 57 -1.88 3.90 7.54
C THR A 57 -2.55 5.22 7.84
N GLY A 58 -2.77 6.06 6.83
CA GLY A 58 -3.47 7.33 6.99
C GLY A 58 -3.96 7.90 5.67
N LYS A 59 -4.99 8.76 5.72
CA LYS A 59 -5.55 9.46 4.56
C LYS A 59 -5.47 10.96 4.86
N PRO A 60 -4.44 11.68 4.40
CA PRO A 60 -4.40 13.14 4.55
C PRO A 60 -5.49 13.76 3.69
N ASP A 61 -6.16 14.82 4.13
CA ASP A 61 -7.19 15.51 3.33
C ASP A 61 -6.64 15.99 1.98
N LYS A 62 -5.40 16.50 2.01
CA LYS A 62 -4.68 16.97 0.83
C LYS A 62 -3.18 16.72 0.96
N VAL A 63 -2.50 16.56 -0.17
CA VAL A 63 -1.04 16.52 -0.24
C VAL A 63 -0.59 17.54 -1.29
N VAL A 64 0.42 18.35 -0.95
CA VAL A 64 0.93 19.42 -1.81
C VAL A 64 2.43 19.28 -1.98
N MET A 65 2.94 19.62 -3.16
CA MET A 65 4.38 19.75 -3.43
C MET A 65 4.83 21.18 -3.18
N SER A 66 5.86 21.36 -2.35
CA SER A 66 6.54 22.64 -2.17
C SER A 66 8.02 22.46 -2.50
N GLY A 67 8.41 22.88 -3.70
CA GLY A 67 9.74 22.59 -4.26
C GLY A 67 10.01 21.09 -4.36
N LYS A 68 10.95 20.58 -3.56
CA LYS A 68 11.31 19.15 -3.47
C LYS A 68 10.64 18.41 -2.31
N GLN A 69 9.79 19.08 -1.55
CA GLN A 69 9.15 18.52 -0.36
C GLN A 69 7.70 18.14 -0.64
N ILE A 70 7.27 17.03 -0.05
CA ILE A 70 5.88 16.57 -0.04
C ILE A 70 5.29 16.94 1.33
N ILE A 71 4.22 17.74 1.33
CA ILE A 71 3.60 18.25 2.57
C ILE A 71 2.14 17.75 2.64
N PRO A 72 1.78 16.91 3.62
CA PRO A 72 0.39 16.55 3.88
C PRO A 72 -0.32 17.68 4.66
N TYR A 73 -1.56 17.97 4.28
CA TYR A 73 -2.46 18.93 4.93
C TYR A 73 -3.68 18.21 5.48
N GLU A 74 -4.12 18.69 6.65
CA GLU A 74 -5.31 18.26 7.36
C GLU A 74 -6.13 19.51 7.69
N TYR A 75 -7.39 19.58 7.24
CA TYR A 75 -8.26 20.73 7.50
C TYR A 75 -9.04 20.50 8.79
N LYS A 76 -9.02 21.49 9.69
CA LYS A 76 -9.84 21.51 10.91
C LYS A 76 -10.68 22.77 10.90
N THR A 77 -11.99 22.62 11.11
CA THR A 77 -12.90 23.74 11.33
C THR A 77 -12.88 24.13 12.81
N THR A 78 -12.71 25.41 13.10
CA THR A 78 -12.86 25.96 14.44
C THR A 78 -14.26 26.57 14.57
N ASN A 79 -14.97 26.21 15.65
CA ASN A 79 -16.22 26.87 16.06
C ASN A 79 -15.90 28.04 17.00
#